data_AF-A0A4E0QR00-F1
#
_entry.id   AF-A0A4E0QR00-F1
#
_cell.length_a   1.000
_cell.length_b   1.000
_cell.length_c   1.000
_cell.angle_alpha   90.00
_cell.angle_beta   90.00
_cell.angle_gamma   90.00
#
_symmetry.space_group_name_H-M   'P 1'
#
loop_
_entity.id
_entity.type
_entity.pdbx_description
1 polymer ?
#
loop_
_entity_poly.entity_id
_entity_poly.type
_entity_poly.pdbx_seq_one_letter_code
_entity_poly.pdbx_strand_id
1 'polypeptide(L)'
;MHVISAPVGGSGKTLLANLIANIFNPQTAIWMAPINPGAEAEWRKIITTILFNMKSHVFFDHVTGNLNSSNLALAITTQLWSDRLLGGNTHVTLENRATWVITGNNLTLGKDIVRLTLEIRLDPQCECPENRSHFKHAHISDWAKKHRAELVSAALILVKNWIAQKRPIGGQVWGSFEKWSEVIPGICQAAGIAGCT
;
A
#
# COMPACT_ATOMS: atom_id res chain seq x y z
N MET A 1 -0.28 0.92 6.49
CA MET A 1 0.23 1.39 5.18
C MET A 1 1.34 0.46 4.71
N HIS A 2 1.58 0.31 3.41
CA HIS A 2 2.70 -0.47 2.87
C HIS A 2 3.78 0.45 2.31
N VAL A 3 5.05 0.20 2.63
CA VAL A 3 6.19 0.91 2.04
C VAL A 3 7.06 -0.10 1.31
N ILE A 4 7.23 0.07 0.01
CA ILE A 4 8.08 -0.77 -0.84
C ILE A 4 9.40 -0.03 -1.07
N SER A 5 10.45 -0.46 -0.38
CA SER A 5 11.77 0.17 -0.42
C SER A 5 12.79 -0.74 -1.11
N ALA A 6 13.83 -0.16 -1.71
CA ALA A 6 14.95 -0.90 -2.28
C ALA A 6 16.23 -0.07 -2.21
N PRO A 7 17.42 -0.70 -2.27
CA PRO A 7 18.70 0.00 -2.29
C PRO A 7 18.87 0.95 -3.48
N VAL A 8 18.33 0.57 -4.66
CA VAL A 8 18.59 1.24 -5.93
C VAL A 8 17.33 1.34 -6.81
N GLY A 9 17.42 2.12 -7.89
CA GLY A 9 16.46 2.11 -8.99
C GLY A 9 16.42 0.76 -9.71
N GLY A 10 15.43 0.55 -10.58
CA GLY A 10 15.36 -0.68 -11.40
C GLY A 10 14.94 -1.97 -10.67
N SER A 11 14.83 -1.96 -9.33
CA SER A 11 14.49 -3.17 -8.55
C SER A 11 13.07 -3.71 -8.75
N GLY A 12 12.16 -2.94 -9.36
CA GLY A 12 10.77 -3.36 -9.60
C GLY A 12 9.75 -2.92 -8.55
N LYS A 13 10.06 -1.94 -7.68
CA LYS A 13 9.15 -1.44 -6.63
C LYS A 13 7.82 -0.92 -7.20
N THR A 14 7.90 0.00 -8.17
CA THR A 14 6.76 0.56 -8.89
C THR A 14 5.99 -0.52 -9.65
N LEU A 15 6.70 -1.49 -10.23
CA LEU A 15 6.09 -2.62 -10.93
C LEU A 15 5.25 -3.47 -9.97
N LEU A 16 5.77 -3.78 -8.77
CA LEU A 16 5.04 -4.53 -7.74
C LEU A 16 3.78 -3.77 -7.28
N ALA A 17 3.92 -2.48 -6.97
CA ALA A 17 2.81 -1.61 -6.62
C ALA A 17 1.71 -1.61 -7.70
N ASN A 18 2.09 -1.38 -8.95
CA ASN A 18 1.16 -1.36 -10.08
C ASN A 18 0.53 -2.74 -10.36
N LEU A 19 1.24 -3.83 -10.10
CA LEU A 19 0.69 -5.17 -10.29
C LEU A 19 -0.50 -5.42 -9.35
N ILE A 20 -0.36 -5.03 -8.07
CA ILE A 20 -1.43 -5.12 -7.07
C ILE A 20 -2.63 -4.25 -7.50
N ALA A 21 -2.36 -3.00 -7.91
CA ALA A 21 -3.40 -2.09 -8.40
C ALA A 21 -4.14 -2.67 -9.61
N ASN A 22 -3.44 -3.16 -10.63
CA ASN A 22 -4.05 -3.70 -11.84
C ASN A 22 -4.95 -4.91 -11.60
N ILE A 23 -4.65 -5.74 -10.59
CA ILE A 23 -5.47 -6.90 -10.25
C ILE A 23 -6.75 -6.44 -9.55
N PHE A 24 -6.67 -5.58 -8.54
CA PHE A 24 -7.82 -5.28 -7.68
C PHE A 24 -8.59 -4.02 -8.10
N ASN A 25 -7.90 -2.96 -8.53
CA ASN A 25 -8.50 -1.71 -8.99
C ASN A 25 -7.68 -1.06 -10.12
N PRO A 26 -7.96 -1.41 -11.39
CA PRO A 26 -7.24 -0.88 -12.56
C PRO A 26 -7.33 0.65 -12.74
N GLN A 27 -8.30 1.31 -12.09
CA GLN A 27 -8.49 2.77 -12.15
C GLN A 27 -7.73 3.52 -11.05
N THR A 28 -6.80 2.83 -10.39
CA THR A 28 -6.00 3.44 -9.34
C THR A 28 -5.03 4.46 -9.95
N ALA A 29 -5.05 5.67 -9.40
CA ALA A 29 -4.10 6.72 -9.76
C ALA A 29 -2.81 6.60 -8.95
N ILE A 30 -1.69 6.93 -9.58
CA ILE A 30 -0.40 7.14 -8.93
C ILE A 30 -0.24 8.63 -8.66
N TRP A 31 0.16 8.97 -7.45
CA TRP A 31 0.31 10.33 -6.95
C TRP A 31 1.77 10.63 -6.63
N MET A 32 2.14 11.90 -6.72
CA MET A 32 3.42 12.38 -6.20
C MET A 32 3.25 12.74 -4.73
N ALA A 33 4.17 12.27 -3.88
CA ALA A 33 4.18 12.65 -2.48
C ALA A 33 4.73 14.07 -2.29
N PRO A 34 4.10 14.93 -1.49
CA PRO A 34 4.69 16.20 -1.10
C PRO A 34 5.75 15.97 -0.02
N ILE A 35 7.04 16.10 -0.36
CA ILE A 35 8.16 15.82 0.56
C ILE A 35 8.94 17.10 0.96
N ASN A 36 8.49 18.26 0.50
CA ASN A 36 9.15 19.53 0.78
C ASN A 36 8.93 20.03 2.23
N PRO A 37 9.79 20.91 2.77
CA PRO A 37 9.52 21.60 4.03
C PRO A 37 8.15 22.30 4.00
N GLY A 38 7.34 22.13 5.06
CA GLY A 38 5.98 22.69 5.12
C GLY A 38 4.94 21.90 4.31
N ALA A 39 5.26 20.70 3.83
CA ALA A 39 4.36 19.85 3.04
C ALA A 39 3.05 19.43 3.73
N GLU A 40 2.86 19.65 5.04
CA GLU A 40 1.63 19.30 5.75
C GLU A 40 0.38 19.87 5.10
N ALA A 41 0.43 21.13 4.65
CA ALA A 41 -0.70 21.75 3.96
C ALA A 41 -1.02 21.04 2.63
N GLU A 42 0.00 20.59 1.90
CA GLU A 42 -0.16 19.85 0.64
C GLU A 42 -0.60 18.41 0.86
N TRP A 43 -0.07 17.73 1.90
CA TRP A 43 -0.56 16.42 2.33
C TRP A 43 -2.05 16.45 2.61
N ARG A 44 -2.50 17.41 3.43
CA ARG A 44 -3.91 17.59 3.74
C ARG A 44 -4.75 17.76 2.47
N LYS A 45 -4.34 18.64 1.53
CA LYS A 45 -5.05 18.88 0.26
C LYS A 45 -5.13 17.63 -0.61
N ILE A 46 -4.01 16.92 -0.78
CA ILE A 46 -3.93 15.71 -1.60
C ILE A 46 -4.78 14.60 -0.99
N ILE A 47 -4.70 14.39 0.33
CA ILE A 47 -5.52 13.39 1.05
C ILE A 47 -7.01 13.70 0.87
N THR A 48 -7.44 14.95 1.12
CA THR A 48 -8.84 15.35 0.92
C THR A 48 -9.29 15.09 -0.51
N THR A 49 -8.47 15.43 -1.51
CA THR A 49 -8.77 15.19 -2.93
C THR A 49 -8.91 13.70 -3.25
N ILE A 50 -8.00 12.87 -2.74
CA ILE A 50 -8.00 11.42 -2.96
C ILE A 50 -9.25 10.78 -2.39
N LEU A 51 -9.59 11.10 -1.14
CA LEU A 51 -10.73 10.53 -0.44
C LEU A 51 -12.05 11.03 -1.02
N PHE A 52 -12.11 12.29 -1.46
CA PHE A 52 -13.29 12.85 -2.11
C PHE A 52 -13.64 12.09 -3.41
N ASN A 53 -12.61 11.61 -4.12
CA ASN A 53 -12.77 10.78 -5.32
C ASN A 53 -12.96 9.28 -5.02
N MET A 54 -13.23 8.90 -3.76
CA MET A 54 -13.50 7.53 -3.30
C MET A 54 -12.47 6.48 -3.76
N LYS A 55 -11.18 6.85 -3.79
CA LYS A 55 -10.12 5.93 -4.21
C LYS A 55 -9.83 4.89 -3.12
N SER A 56 -10.08 3.61 -3.43
CA SER A 56 -9.84 2.49 -2.51
C SER A 56 -8.37 2.08 -2.40
N HIS A 57 -7.54 2.45 -3.38
CA HIS A 57 -6.11 2.19 -3.39
C HIS A 57 -5.38 3.47 -3.78
N VAL A 58 -4.31 3.79 -3.08
CA VAL A 58 -3.58 5.05 -3.23
C VAL A 58 -2.10 4.75 -3.26
N PHE A 59 -1.45 5.17 -4.35
CA PHE A 59 -0.03 4.93 -4.55
C PHE A 59 0.72 6.24 -4.60
N PHE A 60 1.74 6.38 -3.76
CA PHE A 60 2.75 7.40 -3.90
C PHE A 60 4.03 6.77 -4.41
N ASP A 61 4.41 7.08 -5.64
CA ASP A 61 5.57 6.47 -6.29
C ASP A 61 6.78 7.39 -6.21
N HIS A 62 7.98 6.78 -6.15
CA HIS A 62 9.25 7.49 -6.17
C HIS A 62 9.43 8.51 -5.04
N VAL A 63 8.99 8.17 -3.83
CA VAL A 63 9.20 8.99 -2.63
C VAL A 63 10.67 8.94 -2.23
N THR A 64 11.26 10.11 -1.99
CA THR A 64 12.69 10.27 -1.67
C THR A 64 12.90 10.86 -0.29
N GLY A 65 13.94 10.45 0.43
CA GLY A 65 14.33 11.10 1.69
C GLY A 65 13.56 10.57 2.91
N ASN A 66 13.06 11.49 3.75
CA ASN A 66 12.34 11.15 4.98
C ASN A 66 10.83 11.40 4.82
N LEU A 67 10.05 10.33 4.83
CA LEU A 67 8.61 10.40 4.87
C LEU A 67 8.14 10.65 6.30
N ASN A 68 7.82 11.91 6.59
CA ASN A 68 7.29 12.32 7.87
C ASN A 68 6.11 13.27 7.65
N SER A 69 4.90 12.82 7.97
CA SER A 69 3.73 13.69 7.94
C SER A 69 2.68 13.30 8.98
N SER A 70 2.20 14.28 9.74
CA SER A 70 1.14 14.07 10.72
C SER A 70 -0.23 13.91 10.05
N ASN A 71 -0.50 14.64 8.96
CA ASN A 71 -1.70 14.45 8.17
C ASN A 71 -1.75 13.07 7.51
N LEU A 72 -0.62 12.58 6.98
CA LEU A 72 -0.55 11.21 6.46
C LEU A 72 -0.75 10.18 7.58
N ALA A 73 -0.09 10.34 8.73
CA ALA A 73 -0.26 9.44 9.87
C ALA A 73 -1.72 9.36 10.33
N LEU A 74 -2.41 10.51 10.42
CA LEU A 74 -3.83 10.60 10.73
C LEU A 74 -4.70 9.91 9.67
N ALA A 75 -4.42 10.14 8.39
CA ALA A 75 -5.13 9.54 7.28
C ALA A 75 -4.91 8.01 7.18
N ILE A 76 -3.85 7.46 7.76
CA ILE A 76 -3.66 6.00 7.77
C ILE A 76 -4.53 5.33 8.84
N THR A 77 -4.81 6.01 9.95
CA THR A 77 -5.45 5.41 11.14
C THR A 77 -6.94 5.76 11.27
N THR A 78 -7.39 6.89 10.73
CA THR A 78 -8.80 7.30 10.85
C THR A 78 -9.70 6.59 9.85
N GLN A 79 -10.94 6.29 10.25
CA GLN A 79 -12.00 5.81 9.36
C GLN A 79 -12.74 6.96 8.66
N LEU A 80 -12.73 8.15 9.26
CA LEU A 80 -13.40 9.34 8.73
C LEU A 80 -12.39 10.49 8.66
N TRP A 81 -12.32 11.11 7.49
CA TRP A 81 -11.49 12.29 7.25
C TRP A 81 -12.36 13.52 7.10
N SER A 82 -12.13 14.53 7.93
CA SER A 82 -12.87 15.79 7.90
C SER A 82 -11.94 16.95 7.56
N ASP A 83 -12.31 17.74 6.56
CA ASP A 83 -11.56 18.92 6.12
C ASP A 83 -12.47 19.91 5.37
N ARG A 84 -11.92 21.07 5.01
CA ARG A 84 -12.57 22.06 4.15
C ARG A 84 -12.11 21.90 2.71
N LEU A 85 -13.05 21.94 1.77
CA LEU A 85 -12.73 21.92 0.34
C LEU A 85 -11.92 23.16 -0.06
N LEU A 86 -11.00 22.96 -1.00
CA LEU A 86 -10.20 24.04 -1.56
C LEU A 86 -11.06 25.06 -2.29
N GLY A 87 -10.74 26.35 -2.14
CA GLY A 87 -11.42 27.43 -2.86
C GLY A 87 -12.80 27.80 -2.31
N GLY A 88 -13.22 27.26 -1.16
CA GLY A 88 -14.49 27.60 -0.53
C GLY A 88 -14.53 27.36 0.98
N ASN A 89 -15.70 27.52 1.57
CA ASN A 89 -15.95 27.29 3.01
C ASN A 89 -16.71 25.98 3.30
N THR A 90 -16.94 25.16 2.28
CA THR A 90 -17.66 23.89 2.39
C THR A 90 -16.84 22.88 3.19
N HIS A 91 -17.41 22.39 4.28
CA HIS A 91 -16.85 21.30 5.08
C HIS A 91 -17.31 19.95 4.51
N VAL A 92 -16.41 18.98 4.45
CA VAL A 92 -16.71 17.61 4.03
C VAL A 92 -16.20 16.62 5.07
N THR A 93 -16.94 15.54 5.24
CA THR A 93 -16.51 14.35 5.99
C THR A 93 -16.56 13.17 5.03
N LEU A 94 -15.43 12.51 4.87
CA LEU A 94 -15.17 11.52 3.84
C LEU A 94 -14.85 10.18 4.50
N GLU A 95 -15.43 9.10 3.98
CA GLU A 95 -15.04 7.77 4.40
C GLU A 95 -13.63 7.44 3.90
N ASN A 96 -12.80 6.96 4.81
CA ASN A 96 -11.46 6.50 4.50
C ASN A 96 -11.40 4.98 4.48
N ARG A 97 -11.46 4.43 3.27
CA ARG A 97 -11.28 3.00 3.00
C ARG A 97 -10.03 2.73 2.16
N ALA A 98 -9.13 3.72 2.08
CA ALA A 98 -7.99 3.69 1.19
C ALA A 98 -6.89 2.78 1.74
N THR A 99 -6.38 1.89 0.89
CA THR A 99 -5.10 1.22 1.13
C THR A 99 -3.97 2.06 0.56
N TRP A 100 -3.09 2.52 1.44
CA TRP A 100 -1.95 3.37 1.12
C TRP A 100 -0.71 2.53 0.82
N VAL A 101 -0.09 2.78 -0.34
CA VAL A 101 1.15 2.15 -0.78
C VAL A 101 2.13 3.24 -1.18
N ILE A 102 3.36 3.13 -0.71
CA ILE A 102 4.42 4.09 -0.99
C ILE A 102 5.62 3.33 -1.55
N THR A 103 6.28 3.87 -2.57
CA THR A 103 7.55 3.32 -3.06
C THR A 103 8.66 4.34 -2.90
N GLY A 104 9.89 3.88 -2.66
CA GLY A 104 11.05 4.76 -2.56
C GLY A 104 12.37 4.01 -2.60
N ASN A 105 13.47 4.74 -2.83
CA ASN A 105 14.82 4.21 -2.66
C ASN A 105 15.35 4.61 -1.30
N ASN A 106 15.79 3.64 -0.49
CA ASN A 106 16.31 3.88 0.87
C ASN A 106 15.46 4.87 1.67
N LEU A 107 14.14 4.71 1.60
CA LEU A 107 13.20 5.63 2.24
C LEU A 107 13.36 5.55 3.75
N THR A 108 13.50 6.70 4.41
CA THR A 108 13.46 6.78 5.87
C THR A 108 12.08 7.22 6.31
N LEU A 109 11.63 6.74 7.47
CA LEU A 109 10.29 6.99 7.98
C LEU A 109 10.36 7.80 9.27
N GLY A 110 9.52 8.82 9.38
CA GLY A 110 9.32 9.56 10.63
C GLY A 110 8.78 8.67 11.74
N LYS A 111 9.04 9.05 12.99
CA LYS A 111 8.69 8.27 14.19
C LYS A 111 7.21 7.86 14.25
N ASP A 112 6.31 8.74 13.83
CA ASP A 112 4.88 8.46 13.82
C ASP A 112 4.43 7.56 12.67
N ILE A 113 5.16 7.60 11.54
CA ILE A 113 4.84 6.81 10.35
C ILE A 113 5.42 5.39 10.46
N VAL A 114 6.59 5.23 11.08
CA VAL A 114 7.30 3.93 11.12
C VAL A 114 6.44 2.84 11.74
N ARG A 115 5.71 3.16 12.83
CA ARG A 115 4.81 2.22 13.52
C ARG A 115 3.51 1.94 12.77
N LEU A 116 3.20 2.67 11.69
CA LEU A 116 1.99 2.52 10.87
C LEU A 116 2.27 1.84 9.53
N THR A 117 3.51 1.37 9.37
CA THR A 117 4.07 0.91 8.11
C THR A 117 4.44 -0.56 8.16
N LEU A 118 4.00 -1.30 7.15
CA LEU A 118 4.50 -2.62 6.80
C LEU A 118 5.54 -2.40 5.71
N GLU A 119 6.80 -2.61 6.05
CA GLU A 119 7.92 -2.40 5.12
C GLU A 119 8.16 -3.66 4.29
N ILE A 120 8.25 -3.47 2.98
CA ILE A 120 8.59 -4.48 1.98
C ILE A 120 9.91 -4.05 1.36
N ARG A 121 11.00 -4.72 1.73
CA ARG A 121 12.34 -4.41 1.21
C ARG A 121 12.69 -5.34 0.05
N LEU A 122 12.81 -4.77 -1.15
CA LEU A 122 13.30 -5.48 -2.32
C LEU A 122 14.82 -5.39 -2.38
N ASP A 123 15.49 -6.53 -2.35
CA ASP A 123 16.93 -6.64 -2.60
C ASP A 123 17.17 -7.44 -3.88
N PRO A 124 17.58 -6.79 -4.98
CA PRO A 124 17.89 -7.47 -6.23
C PRO A 124 19.15 -8.33 -6.21
N GLN A 125 20.02 -8.16 -5.20
CA GLN A 125 21.30 -8.89 -5.07
C GLN A 125 22.19 -8.82 -6.32
N CYS A 126 22.13 -7.70 -7.06
CA CYS A 126 22.95 -7.45 -8.25
C CYS A 126 23.13 -5.95 -8.49
N GLU A 127 24.17 -5.59 -9.25
CA GLU A 127 24.53 -4.19 -9.52
C GLU A 127 23.57 -3.47 -10.47
N CYS A 128 23.07 -4.17 -11.49
CA CYS A 128 22.14 -3.63 -12.50
C CYS A 128 20.80 -4.39 -12.50
N PRO A 129 19.91 -4.13 -11.52
CA PRO A 129 18.63 -4.85 -11.38
C PRO A 129 17.71 -4.81 -12.60
N GLU A 130 17.79 -3.75 -13.39
CA GLU A 130 17.03 -3.52 -14.61
C GLU A 130 17.38 -4.49 -15.75
N ASN A 131 18.57 -5.09 -15.71
CA ASN A 131 19.06 -6.01 -16.75
C ASN A 131 18.66 -7.48 -16.49
N ARG A 132 17.98 -7.78 -15.38
CA ARG A 132 17.54 -9.14 -15.07
C ARG A 132 16.53 -9.63 -16.11
N SER A 133 16.73 -10.85 -16.60
CA SER A 133 15.88 -11.47 -17.64
C SER A 133 15.26 -12.80 -17.23
N HIS A 134 15.69 -13.39 -16.11
CA HIS A 134 15.31 -14.73 -15.67
C HIS A 134 13.93 -14.81 -14.99
N PHE A 135 12.97 -13.98 -15.40
CA PHE A 135 11.62 -13.97 -14.82
C PHE A 135 10.73 -15.01 -15.50
N LYS A 136 9.92 -15.72 -14.70
CA LYS A 136 8.90 -16.66 -15.21
C LYS A 136 7.96 -16.03 -16.23
N HIS A 137 7.65 -14.74 -16.06
CA HIS A 137 6.79 -13.97 -16.97
C HIS A 137 7.54 -12.72 -17.42
N ALA A 138 7.90 -12.65 -18.70
CA ALA A 138 8.62 -11.52 -19.28
C ALA A 138 7.83 -10.19 -19.17
N HIS A 139 6.53 -10.24 -19.46
CA HIS A 139 5.63 -9.09 -19.34
C HIS A 139 4.58 -9.34 -18.25
N ILE A 140 5.01 -9.31 -16.98
CA ILE A 140 4.17 -9.69 -15.83
C ILE A 140 2.86 -8.88 -15.75
N SER A 141 2.87 -7.60 -16.12
CA SER A 141 1.67 -6.76 -16.10
C SER A 141 0.62 -7.23 -17.10
N ASP A 142 1.02 -7.56 -18.32
CA ASP A 142 0.09 -8.06 -19.35
C ASP A 142 -0.36 -9.48 -19.05
N TRP A 143 0.54 -10.31 -18.53
CA TRP A 143 0.20 -11.64 -18.04
C TRP A 143 -0.86 -11.57 -16.94
N ALA A 144 -0.68 -10.70 -15.94
CA ALA A 144 -1.62 -10.54 -14.84
C ALA A 144 -2.97 -9.97 -15.28
N LYS A 145 -3.00 -9.05 -16.25
CA LYS A 145 -4.26 -8.57 -16.85
C LYS A 145 -5.02 -9.71 -17.52
N LYS A 146 -4.33 -10.57 -18.29
CA LYS A 146 -4.92 -11.73 -18.97
C LYS A 146 -5.44 -12.78 -17.97
N HIS A 147 -4.72 -13.00 -16.87
CA HIS A 147 -5.08 -14.00 -15.84
C HIS A 147 -5.77 -13.38 -14.62
N ARG A 148 -6.33 -12.17 -14.75
CA ARG A 148 -6.90 -11.42 -13.61
C ARG A 148 -7.98 -12.22 -12.88
N ALA A 149 -8.85 -12.90 -13.61
CA ALA A 149 -9.93 -13.71 -13.02
C ALA A 149 -9.37 -14.84 -12.14
N GLU A 150 -8.32 -15.53 -12.61
CA GLU A 150 -7.65 -16.59 -11.87
C GLU A 150 -6.96 -16.06 -10.62
N LEU A 151 -6.25 -14.93 -10.73
CA LEU A 151 -5.56 -14.30 -9.60
C LEU A 151 -6.54 -13.85 -8.50
N VAL A 152 -7.65 -13.22 -8.90
CA VAL A 152 -8.71 -12.82 -7.95
C VAL A 152 -9.37 -14.05 -7.33
N SER A 153 -9.64 -15.08 -8.13
CA SER A 153 -10.20 -16.35 -7.64
C SER A 153 -9.28 -17.01 -6.62
N ALA A 154 -7.97 -17.08 -6.91
CA ALA A 154 -6.97 -17.62 -6.00
C ALA A 154 -6.94 -16.85 -4.66
N ALA A 155 -6.97 -15.51 -4.70
CA ALA A 155 -7.03 -14.69 -3.49
C ALA A 155 -8.30 -14.98 -2.67
N LEU A 156 -9.46 -15.10 -3.33
CA LEU A 156 -10.73 -15.44 -2.66
C LEU A 156 -10.71 -16.86 -2.09
N ILE A 157 -10.02 -17.81 -2.73
CA ILE A 157 -9.85 -19.18 -2.22
C ILE A 157 -9.05 -19.17 -0.92
N LEU A 158 -7.98 -18.37 -0.82
CA LEU A 158 -7.23 -18.21 0.44
C LEU A 158 -8.13 -17.71 1.57
N VAL A 159 -8.96 -16.70 1.29
CA VAL A 159 -9.93 -16.18 2.27
C VAL A 159 -10.98 -17.23 2.64
N LYS A 160 -11.52 -17.96 1.65
CA LYS A 160 -12.51 -19.02 1.90
C LYS A 160 -11.94 -20.16 2.74
N ASN A 161 -10.71 -20.56 2.48
CA ASN A 161 -10.00 -21.58 3.27
C ASN A 161 -9.88 -21.13 4.75
N TRP A 162 -9.47 -19.88 4.99
CA TRP A 162 -9.43 -19.31 6.34
C TRP A 162 -10.81 -19.29 7.03
N ILE A 163 -11.87 -18.93 6.30
CA ILE A 163 -13.24 -18.97 6.83
C ILE A 163 -13.67 -20.40 7.15
N ALA A 164 -13.36 -21.37 6.29
CA ALA A 164 -13.68 -22.79 6.49
C ALA A 164 -12.99 -23.37 7.73
N GLN A 165 -11.80 -22.86 8.07
CA GLN A 165 -11.08 -23.19 9.30
C GLN A 165 -11.59 -22.43 10.54
N LYS A 166 -12.76 -21.79 10.46
CA LYS A 166 -13.39 -21.01 11.53
C LYS A 166 -12.63 -19.73 11.90
N ARG A 167 -11.95 -19.11 10.94
CA ARG A 167 -11.31 -17.79 11.07
C ARG A 167 -10.29 -17.72 12.22
N PRO A 168 -9.28 -18.61 12.26
CA PRO A 168 -8.24 -18.53 13.28
C PRO A 168 -7.56 -17.16 13.24
N ILE A 169 -7.41 -16.54 14.41
CA ILE A 169 -6.68 -15.28 14.57
C ILE A 169 -5.19 -15.59 14.42
N GLY A 170 -4.49 -14.84 13.57
CA GLY A 170 -3.05 -14.98 13.38
C GLY A 170 -2.28 -13.75 13.84
N GLY A 171 -0.95 -13.88 13.94
CA GLY A 171 -0.01 -12.76 14.09
C GLY A 171 0.00 -12.05 15.44
N GLN A 172 0.91 -11.08 15.56
CA GLN A 172 0.98 -10.19 16.71
C GLN A 172 0.00 -9.02 16.54
N VAL A 173 -0.63 -8.59 17.63
CA VAL A 173 -1.49 -7.40 17.64
C VAL A 173 -0.66 -6.16 17.29
N TRP A 174 -1.06 -5.47 16.24
CA TRP A 174 -0.46 -4.21 15.82
C TRP A 174 -1.38 -3.05 16.19
N GLY A 175 -0.92 -2.16 17.08
CA GLY A 175 -1.72 -1.05 17.58
C GLY A 175 -2.25 -0.15 16.45
N SER A 176 -3.51 0.24 16.53
CA SER A 176 -4.29 0.93 15.47
C SER A 176 -4.65 0.07 14.25
N PHE A 177 -4.23 -1.19 14.21
CA PHE A 177 -4.50 -2.14 13.12
C PHE A 177 -4.93 -3.52 13.65
N GLU A 178 -5.57 -3.58 14.81
CA GLU A 178 -5.89 -4.83 15.52
C GLU A 178 -6.69 -5.78 14.63
N LYS A 179 -7.76 -5.28 14.00
CA LYS A 179 -8.58 -6.07 13.06
C LYS A 179 -7.79 -6.56 11.85
N TRP A 180 -6.85 -5.75 11.36
CA TRP A 180 -6.01 -6.14 10.23
C TRP A 180 -5.04 -7.26 10.64
N SER A 181 -4.40 -7.12 11.81
CA SER A 181 -3.51 -8.12 12.41
C SER A 181 -4.21 -9.43 12.69
N GLU A 182 -5.49 -9.42 13.04
CA GLU A 182 -6.24 -10.66 13.27
C GLU A 182 -6.52 -11.41 11.96
N VAL A 183 -6.77 -10.68 10.87
CA VAL A 183 -7.30 -11.23 9.62
C VAL A 183 -6.18 -11.63 8.64
N ILE A 184 -5.25 -10.74 8.31
CA ILE A 184 -4.28 -10.98 7.23
C ILE A 184 -3.28 -12.09 7.59
N PRO A 185 -2.60 -12.04 8.76
CA PRO A 185 -1.78 -13.16 9.23
C PRO A 185 -2.57 -14.47 9.35
N GLY A 186 -3.80 -14.42 9.84
CA GLY A 186 -4.68 -15.60 9.96
C GLY A 186 -4.93 -16.28 8.61
N ILE A 187 -5.19 -15.50 7.56
CA ILE A 187 -5.38 -16.01 6.19
C ILE A 187 -4.10 -16.70 5.69
N CYS A 188 -2.94 -16.09 5.88
CA CYS A 188 -1.66 -16.69 5.48
C CYS A 188 -1.38 -17.99 6.23
N GLN A 189 -1.55 -18.00 7.55
CA GLN A 189 -1.31 -19.19 8.38
C GLN A 189 -2.22 -20.35 7.98
N ALA A 190 -3.51 -20.07 7.75
CA ALA A 190 -4.46 -21.08 7.28
C ALA A 190 -4.08 -21.67 5.90
N ALA A 191 -3.35 -20.90 5.08
CA ALA A 191 -2.84 -21.33 3.79
C ALA A 191 -1.43 -21.96 3.85
N GLY A 192 -0.82 -22.07 5.03
CA GLY A 192 0.55 -22.58 5.19
C GLY A 192 1.63 -21.63 4.68
N ILE A 193 1.31 -20.34 4.54
CA ILE A 193 2.25 -19.31 4.07
C ILE A 193 3.02 -18.75 5.28
N ALA A 194 4.32 -18.98 5.31
CA ALA A 194 5.22 -18.43 6.33
C ALA A 194 5.54 -16.94 6.07
N GLY A 195 5.94 -16.22 7.12
CA GLY A 195 6.43 -14.84 7.00
C GLY A 195 5.35 -13.75 6.91
N CYS A 196 4.08 -14.08 7.21
CA CYS A 196 2.98 -13.13 7.29
C CYS A 196 2.62 -12.68 8.72
N THR A 197 3.48 -12.93 9.71
CA THR A 197 3.24 -12.66 11.13
C THR A 197 4.06 -11.51 11.65
#